data_AF-A0A510YAW6-F1
#
_entry.id   AF-A0A510YAW6-F1
#
_cell.length_a   1.000
_cell.length_b   1.000
_cell.length_c   1.000
_cell.angle_alpha   90.00
_cell.angle_beta   90.00
_cell.angle_gamma   90.00
#
_symmetry.space_group_name_H-M   'P 1'
#
loop_
_entity.id
_entity.type
_entity.pdbx_description
1 polymer ?
#
loop_
_entity_poly.entity_id
_entity_poly.type
_entity_poly.pdbx_seq_one_letter_code
_entity_poly.pdbx_strand_id
1 'polypeptide(L)'
;MKRQAIFVGVLSAIMLTGCGSSLSDEEQQYIEEVDESATELEQLDTHLTEAVNAVEDEKEGAGGELQSMQEDIFVTALDNVETISVPEGEDMQAVYNAHVSYANQYVYVAEELMSTENLAQSVEENINPVLEQAEKEKNNFAETVQKKTGEEISFK
;
A
#
# COMPACT_ATOMS: atom_id res chain seq x y z
N MET A 1 -8.72 -26.38 29.67
CA MET A 1 -9.21 -25.32 28.77
C MET A 1 -9.79 -24.19 29.61
N LYS A 2 -9.16 -23.01 29.60
CA LYS A 2 -9.75 -21.78 30.16
C LYS A 2 -9.47 -20.65 29.16
N ARG A 3 -10.58 -20.06 28.67
CA ARG A 3 -10.64 -19.01 27.66
C ARG A 3 -10.02 -17.72 28.22
N GLN A 4 -9.15 -17.08 27.45
CA GLN A 4 -8.74 -15.70 27.71
C GLN A 4 -9.76 -14.78 27.03
N ALA A 5 -10.33 -13.87 27.80
CA ALA A 5 -11.17 -12.79 27.31
C ALA A 5 -10.23 -11.62 26.96
N ILE A 6 -10.24 -11.20 25.70
CA ILE A 6 -9.56 -9.98 25.25
C ILE A 6 -10.44 -8.81 25.67
N PHE A 7 -9.88 -7.95 26.52
CA PHE A 7 -10.53 -6.74 27.02
C PHE A 7 -10.40 -5.67 25.93
N VAL A 8 -11.48 -5.44 25.18
CA VAL A 8 -11.61 -4.33 24.24
C VAL A 8 -11.80 -3.06 25.07
N GLY A 9 -10.69 -2.41 25.40
CA GLY A 9 -10.67 -1.11 26.06
C GLY A 9 -10.74 -0.01 25.02
N VAL A 10 -11.95 0.50 24.80
CA VAL A 10 -12.23 1.76 24.11
C VAL A 10 -11.47 2.88 24.83
N LEU A 11 -10.42 3.42 24.20
CA LEU A 11 -9.78 4.65 24.64
C LEU A 11 -10.45 5.82 23.93
N SER A 12 -11.57 6.25 24.51
CA SER A 12 -12.06 7.61 24.34
C SER A 12 -11.07 8.56 25.02
N ALA A 13 -10.17 9.17 24.27
CA ALA A 13 -9.46 10.37 24.68
C ALA A 13 -9.89 11.53 23.79
N ILE A 14 -10.93 12.23 24.22
CA ILE A 14 -11.19 13.59 23.76
C ILE A 14 -10.09 14.48 24.38
N MET A 15 -9.17 14.97 23.57
CA MET A 15 -8.50 16.25 23.82
C MET A 15 -8.83 17.21 22.68
N LEU A 16 -9.83 18.04 22.91
CA LEU A 16 -9.99 19.33 22.26
C LEU A 16 -8.87 20.26 22.77
N THR A 17 -7.73 20.22 22.10
CA THR A 17 -6.72 21.28 22.07
C THR A 17 -6.29 21.38 20.62
N GLY A 18 -6.25 22.58 20.04
CA GLY A 18 -5.68 22.76 18.70
C GLY A 18 -4.25 22.24 18.69
N CYS A 19 -4.05 21.02 18.20
CA CYS A 19 -2.75 20.51 17.82
C CYS A 19 -2.50 21.09 16.43
N GLY A 20 -1.81 22.23 16.36
CA GLY A 20 -1.08 22.51 15.13
C GLY A 20 -0.11 21.35 14.96
N SER A 21 -0.19 20.64 13.82
CA SER A 21 0.89 19.72 13.45
C SER A 21 2.20 20.51 13.55
N SER A 22 3.29 19.85 13.96
CA SER A 22 4.61 20.48 13.87
C SER A 22 5.06 20.67 12.41
N LEU A 23 4.28 20.13 11.48
CA LEU A 23 4.44 20.24 10.05
C LEU A 23 4.03 21.63 9.58
N SER A 24 4.72 22.11 8.56
CA SER A 24 4.25 23.22 7.75
C SER A 24 3.02 22.83 6.92
N ASP A 25 2.29 23.82 6.41
CA ASP A 25 1.14 23.58 5.55
C ASP A 25 1.50 22.72 4.32
N GLU A 26 2.71 22.91 3.76
CA GLU A 26 3.21 22.13 2.61
C GLU A 26 3.50 20.67 3.00
N GLU A 27 4.10 20.44 4.16
CA GLU A 27 4.33 19.09 4.69
C GLU A 27 3.01 18.39 5.04
N GLN A 28 2.04 19.11 5.59
CA GLN A 28 0.73 18.56 5.89
C GLN A 28 -0.04 18.17 4.62
N GLN A 29 -0.04 19.04 3.61
CA GLN A 29 -0.63 18.71 2.31
C GLN A 29 0.06 17.49 1.68
N TYR A 30 1.39 17.41 1.77
CA TYR A 30 2.12 16.26 1.26
C TYR A 30 1.74 14.96 1.99
N ILE A 31 1.52 15.00 3.31
CA ILE A 31 1.05 13.82 4.06
C ILE A 31 -0.36 13.40 3.66
N GLU A 32 -1.25 14.35 3.36
CA GLU A 32 -2.57 14.06 2.80
C GLU A 32 -2.47 13.42 1.41
N GLU A 33 -1.59 13.93 0.53
CA GLU A 33 -1.37 13.37 -0.81
C GLU A 33 -0.86 11.92 -0.76
N VAL A 34 0.11 11.60 0.11
CA VAL A 34 0.59 10.22 0.25
C VAL A 34 -0.41 9.29 0.97
N ASP A 35 -1.33 9.82 1.79
CA ASP A 35 -2.42 9.02 2.39
C ASP A 35 -3.49 8.66 1.35
N GLU A 36 -3.88 9.60 0.50
CA GLU A 36 -4.77 9.33 -0.64
C GLU A 36 -4.15 8.30 -1.59
N SER A 37 -2.88 8.51 -1.91
CA SER A 37 -2.08 7.60 -2.73
C SER A 37 -1.99 6.19 -2.11
N ALA A 38 -1.69 6.08 -0.81
CA ALA A 38 -1.65 4.79 -0.13
C ALA A 38 -3.02 4.09 -0.06
N THR A 39 -4.11 4.84 -0.03
CA THR A 39 -5.47 4.30 -0.11
C THR A 39 -5.76 3.69 -1.48
N GLU A 40 -5.32 4.33 -2.57
CA GLU A 40 -5.44 3.76 -3.93
C GLU A 40 -4.66 2.45 -4.06
N LEU A 41 -3.44 2.40 -3.51
CA LEU A 41 -2.62 1.18 -3.52
C LEU A 41 -3.24 0.05 -2.69
N GLU A 42 -3.91 0.35 -1.58
CA GLU A 42 -4.62 -0.66 -0.78
C GLU A 42 -5.85 -1.22 -1.50
N GLN A 43 -6.57 -0.38 -2.23
CA GLN A 43 -7.69 -0.84 -3.07
C GLN A 43 -7.18 -1.75 -4.19
N LEU A 44 -6.08 -1.35 -4.84
CA LEU A 44 -5.40 -2.17 -5.83
C LEU A 44 -4.97 -3.51 -5.24
N ASP A 45 -4.35 -3.50 -4.06
CA ASP A 45 -3.91 -4.71 -3.34
C ASP A 45 -5.05 -5.69 -3.09
N THR A 46 -6.19 -5.17 -2.63
CA THR A 46 -7.38 -5.96 -2.36
C THR A 46 -7.86 -6.66 -3.63
N HIS A 47 -8.00 -5.90 -4.73
CA HIS A 47 -8.47 -6.43 -6.01
C HIS A 47 -7.49 -7.44 -6.61
N LEU A 48 -6.19 -7.15 -6.54
CA LEU A 48 -5.13 -8.01 -7.05
C LEU A 48 -5.05 -9.31 -6.25
N THR A 49 -5.12 -9.24 -4.91
CA THR A 49 -5.16 -10.41 -4.03
C THR A 49 -6.37 -11.28 -4.35
N GLU A 50 -7.55 -10.70 -4.57
CA GLU A 50 -8.74 -11.46 -4.98
C GLU A 50 -8.55 -12.16 -6.33
N ALA A 51 -7.98 -11.47 -7.32
CA ALA A 51 -7.71 -12.02 -8.65
C ALA A 51 -6.65 -13.14 -8.62
N VAL A 52 -5.59 -12.97 -7.83
CA VAL A 52 -4.55 -13.98 -7.61
C VAL A 52 -5.13 -15.24 -6.95
N ASN A 53 -5.89 -15.08 -5.87
CA ASN A 53 -6.58 -16.21 -5.22
C ASN A 53 -7.54 -16.92 -6.19
N ALA A 54 -8.20 -16.20 -7.10
CA ALA A 54 -9.05 -16.80 -8.12
C ALA A 54 -8.27 -17.67 -9.12
N VAL A 55 -7.03 -17.28 -9.47
CA VAL A 55 -6.13 -18.09 -10.31
C VAL A 55 -5.67 -19.33 -9.57
N GLU A 56 -5.28 -19.21 -8.30
CA GLU A 56 -4.87 -20.33 -7.45
C GLU A 56 -6.01 -21.34 -7.20
N ASP A 57 -7.24 -20.84 -7.08
CA ASP A 57 -8.45 -21.65 -6.96
C ASP A 57 -8.90 -22.30 -8.30
N GLU A 58 -8.15 -22.11 -9.38
CA GLU A 58 -8.47 -22.58 -10.73
C GLU A 58 -9.86 -22.13 -11.23
N LYS A 59 -10.31 -20.92 -10.84
CA LYS A 59 -11.61 -20.39 -11.30
C LYS A 59 -11.56 -20.12 -12.81
N GLU A 60 -12.64 -20.51 -13.49
CA GLU A 60 -12.76 -20.31 -14.94
C GLU A 60 -12.63 -18.83 -15.30
N GLY A 61 -11.70 -18.50 -16.20
CA GLY A 61 -11.47 -17.13 -16.67
C GLY A 61 -10.55 -16.27 -15.79
N ALA A 62 -10.23 -16.70 -14.57
CA ALA A 62 -9.45 -15.90 -13.61
C ALA A 62 -8.09 -15.47 -14.15
N GLY A 63 -7.40 -16.33 -14.91
CA GLY A 63 -6.11 -15.97 -15.49
C GLY A 63 -6.20 -14.82 -16.50
N GLY A 64 -7.29 -14.76 -17.27
CA GLY A 64 -7.53 -13.65 -18.20
C GLY A 64 -7.90 -12.36 -17.47
N GLU A 65 -8.65 -12.46 -16.38
CA GLU A 65 -8.98 -11.31 -15.52
C GLU A 65 -7.71 -10.73 -14.87
N LEU A 66 -6.89 -11.57 -14.24
CA LEU A 66 -5.62 -11.15 -13.64
C LEU A 66 -4.68 -10.50 -14.66
N GLN A 67 -4.55 -11.07 -15.86
CA GLN A 67 -3.75 -10.46 -16.93
C GLN A 67 -4.33 -9.13 -17.42
N SER A 68 -5.66 -8.97 -17.43
CA SER A 68 -6.29 -7.72 -17.86
C SER A 68 -6.07 -6.56 -16.87
N MET A 69 -5.81 -6.86 -15.60
CA MET A 69 -5.48 -5.86 -14.57
C MET A 69 -4.08 -5.28 -14.71
N GLN A 70 -3.20 -5.86 -15.54
CA GLN A 70 -1.80 -5.46 -15.63
C GLN A 70 -1.60 -3.97 -15.95
N GLU A 71 -2.38 -3.41 -16.89
CA GLU A 71 -2.24 -2.00 -17.27
C GLU A 71 -2.70 -1.10 -16.12
N ASP A 72 -3.82 -1.45 -15.49
CA ASP A 72 -4.37 -0.73 -14.34
C ASP A 72 -3.41 -0.75 -13.14
N ILE A 73 -2.78 -1.91 -12.85
CA ILE A 73 -1.77 -2.05 -11.81
C ILE A 73 -0.57 -1.14 -12.11
N PHE A 74 -0.06 -1.18 -13.35
CA PHE A 74 1.11 -0.42 -13.75
C PHE A 74 0.86 1.09 -13.66
N VAL A 75 -0.26 1.57 -14.23
CA VAL A 75 -0.62 2.99 -14.22
C VAL A 75 -0.85 3.49 -12.81
N THR A 76 -1.63 2.75 -12.01
CA THR A 76 -1.89 3.14 -10.60
C THR A 76 -0.59 3.22 -9.82
N ALA A 77 0.25 2.17 -9.86
CA ALA A 77 1.49 2.15 -9.10
C ALA A 77 2.49 3.24 -9.54
N LEU A 78 2.58 3.52 -10.85
CA LEU A 78 3.48 4.54 -11.38
C LEU A 78 3.00 5.96 -11.08
N ASP A 79 1.70 6.24 -11.23
CA ASP A 79 1.11 7.54 -10.89
C ASP A 79 1.33 7.87 -9.41
N ASN A 80 1.22 6.87 -8.54
CA ASN A 80 1.47 6.98 -7.11
C ASN A 80 2.98 7.22 -6.79
N VAL A 81 3.91 7.04 -7.72
CA VAL A 81 5.34 7.36 -7.56
C VAL A 81 5.70 8.72 -8.18
N GLU A 82 5.19 9.02 -9.38
CA GLU A 82 5.69 10.13 -10.19
C GLU A 82 4.98 11.48 -9.95
N THR A 83 3.78 11.47 -9.37
CA THR A 83 2.93 12.67 -9.30
C THR A 83 3.11 13.50 -8.03
N ILE A 84 3.82 12.97 -7.01
CA ILE A 84 3.88 13.58 -5.68
C ILE A 84 5.07 14.54 -5.56
N SER A 85 4.79 15.80 -5.23
CA SER A 85 5.83 16.82 -5.00
C SER A 85 6.31 16.77 -3.56
N VAL A 86 7.56 16.33 -3.35
CA VAL A 86 8.13 16.19 -2.01
C VAL A 86 8.64 17.54 -1.47
N PRO A 87 8.14 18.02 -0.32
CA PRO A 87 8.69 19.22 0.33
C PRO A 87 10.15 19.01 0.76
N GLU A 88 10.91 20.12 0.91
CA GLU A 88 12.30 20.04 1.37
C GLU A 88 12.37 19.48 2.80
N GLY A 89 13.15 18.41 3.01
CA GLY A 89 13.42 17.89 4.35
C GLY A 89 13.76 16.40 4.36
N GLU A 90 14.62 16.00 5.31
CA GLU A 90 15.02 14.59 5.46
C GLU A 90 13.85 13.68 5.86
N ASP A 91 12.90 14.21 6.63
CA ASP A 91 11.74 13.46 7.10
C ASP A 91 10.71 13.24 5.98
N MET A 92 10.39 14.26 5.18
CA MET A 92 9.52 14.11 4.00
C MET A 92 10.13 13.19 2.95
N GLN A 93 11.44 13.30 2.71
CA GLN A 93 12.14 12.40 1.81
C GLN A 93 12.11 10.95 2.30
N ALA A 94 12.18 10.72 3.62
CA ALA A 94 12.07 9.38 4.18
C ALA A 94 10.67 8.78 3.97
N VAL A 95 9.62 9.60 4.16
CA VAL A 95 8.24 9.21 3.84
C VAL A 95 8.09 8.86 2.37
N TYR A 96 8.61 9.70 1.46
CA TYR A 96 8.56 9.45 0.02
C TYR A 96 9.24 8.13 -0.34
N ASN A 97 10.45 7.88 0.18
CA ASN A 97 11.19 6.67 -0.13
C ASN A 97 10.46 5.41 0.35
N ALA A 98 9.81 5.47 1.52
CA ALA A 98 8.99 4.37 2.01
C ALA A 98 7.74 4.16 1.14
N HIS A 99 7.07 5.25 0.75
CA HIS A 99 5.92 5.20 -0.16
C HIS A 99 6.28 4.58 -1.52
N VAL A 100 7.38 5.03 -2.13
CA VAL A 100 7.88 4.49 -3.39
C VAL A 100 8.27 3.02 -3.27
N SER A 101 8.87 2.60 -2.14
CA SER A 101 9.20 1.19 -1.90
C SER A 101 7.95 0.31 -1.84
N TYR A 102 6.87 0.83 -1.25
CA TYR A 102 5.56 0.18 -1.23
C TYR A 102 4.94 0.11 -2.63
N ALA A 103 4.82 1.24 -3.35
CA ALA A 103 4.24 1.30 -4.69
C ALA A 103 4.98 0.43 -5.71
N ASN A 104 6.32 0.37 -5.64
CA ASN A 104 7.15 -0.41 -6.56
C ASN A 104 6.91 -1.92 -6.48
N GLN A 105 6.32 -2.44 -5.40
CA GLN A 105 5.94 -3.86 -5.37
C GLN A 105 4.88 -4.14 -6.45
N TYR A 106 3.92 -3.24 -6.65
CA TYR A 106 2.86 -3.39 -7.65
C TYR A 106 3.37 -3.16 -9.07
N VAL A 107 4.34 -2.26 -9.26
CA VAL A 107 5.05 -2.12 -10.55
C VAL A 107 5.67 -3.45 -10.95
N TYR A 108 6.38 -4.11 -10.03
CA TYR A 108 6.97 -5.42 -10.29
C TYR A 108 5.92 -6.48 -10.65
N VAL A 109 4.78 -6.52 -9.94
CA VAL A 109 3.69 -7.45 -10.29
C VAL A 109 3.17 -7.20 -11.71
N ALA A 110 2.99 -5.94 -12.11
CA ALA A 110 2.55 -5.63 -13.47
C ALA A 110 3.57 -6.09 -14.53
N GLU A 111 4.86 -5.87 -14.29
CA GLU A 111 5.95 -6.32 -15.18
C GLU A 111 6.02 -7.86 -15.28
N GLU A 112 5.79 -8.55 -14.17
CA GLU A 112 5.73 -10.01 -14.13
C GLU A 112 4.52 -10.53 -14.92
N LEU A 113 3.34 -9.92 -14.74
CA LEU A 113 2.14 -10.24 -15.52
C LEU A 113 2.31 -9.96 -17.03
N MET A 114 3.09 -8.94 -17.41
CA MET A 114 3.44 -8.64 -18.81
C MET A 114 4.29 -9.73 -19.46
N SER A 115 5.22 -10.30 -18.70
CA SER A 115 6.29 -11.14 -19.24
C SER A 115 6.06 -12.63 -19.03
N THR A 116 5.10 -13.01 -18.20
CA THR A 116 4.84 -14.42 -17.86
C THR A 116 4.17 -15.21 -18.99
N GLU A 117 4.78 -16.32 -19.37
CA GLU A 117 4.20 -17.32 -20.27
C GLU A 117 3.38 -18.38 -19.51
N ASN A 118 3.66 -18.56 -18.22
CA ASN A 118 2.98 -19.51 -17.33
C ASN A 118 2.49 -18.80 -16.08
N LEU A 119 1.27 -18.27 -16.16
CA LEU A 119 0.68 -17.44 -15.12
C LEU A 119 0.57 -18.18 -13.78
N ALA A 120 0.15 -19.45 -13.75
CA ALA A 120 -0.03 -20.18 -12.50
C ALA A 120 1.29 -20.37 -11.73
N GLN A 121 2.36 -20.71 -12.45
CA GLN A 121 3.69 -20.82 -11.84
C GLN A 121 4.22 -19.46 -11.37
N SER A 122 4.05 -18.43 -12.19
CA SER A 122 4.48 -17.07 -11.87
C SER A 122 3.71 -16.48 -10.67
N VAL A 123 2.43 -16.82 -10.52
CA VAL A 123 1.65 -16.49 -9.31
C VAL A 123 2.31 -17.06 -8.06
N GLU A 124 2.62 -18.35 -8.06
CA GLU A 124 3.22 -19.04 -6.90
C GLU A 124 4.65 -18.56 -6.62
N GLU A 125 5.48 -18.44 -7.65
CA GLU A 125 6.92 -18.23 -7.50
C GLU A 125 7.33 -16.74 -7.42
N ASN A 126 6.54 -15.84 -8.01
CA ASN A 126 6.92 -14.42 -8.17
C ASN A 126 5.88 -13.45 -7.59
N ILE A 127 4.59 -13.59 -7.92
CA ILE A 127 3.56 -12.61 -7.54
C ILE A 127 3.21 -12.70 -6.06
N ASN A 128 2.89 -13.89 -5.54
CA ASN A 128 2.55 -14.09 -4.12
C ASN A 128 3.65 -13.60 -3.16
N PRO A 129 4.94 -13.95 -3.37
CA PRO A 129 6.02 -13.41 -2.52
C PRO A 129 6.10 -11.88 -2.53
N VAL A 130 5.76 -11.24 -3.65
CA VAL A 130 5.77 -9.78 -3.77
C VAL A 130 4.57 -9.16 -3.08
N LEU A 131 3.38 -9.79 -3.14
CA LEU A 131 2.22 -9.35 -2.35
C LEU A 131 2.50 -9.45 -0.84
N GLU A 132 3.14 -10.52 -0.39
CA GLU A 132 3.59 -10.62 1.02
C GLU A 132 4.62 -9.54 1.39
N GLN A 133 5.46 -9.13 0.44
CA GLN A 133 6.41 -8.03 0.64
C GLN A 133 5.70 -6.68 0.62
N ALA A 134 4.69 -6.49 -0.24
CA ALA A 134 3.89 -5.27 -0.31
C ALA A 134 3.20 -4.97 1.02
N GLU A 135 2.64 -5.97 1.69
CA GLU A 135 2.07 -5.81 3.03
C GLU A 135 3.14 -5.38 4.07
N LYS A 136 4.37 -5.88 3.97
CA LYS A 136 5.46 -5.44 4.86
C LYS A 136 5.87 -4.00 4.57
N GLU A 137 5.97 -3.62 3.30
CA GLU A 137 6.32 -2.25 2.90
C GLU A 137 5.20 -1.26 3.25
N LYS A 138 3.92 -1.65 3.12
CA LYS A 138 2.76 -0.88 3.58
C LYS A 138 2.87 -0.54 5.06
N ASN A 139 3.14 -1.55 5.89
CA ASN A 139 3.31 -1.38 7.33
C ASN A 139 4.54 -0.51 7.65
N ASN A 140 5.66 -0.72 6.97
CA ASN A 140 6.86 0.10 7.12
C ASN A 140 6.65 1.56 6.70
N PHE A 141 5.85 1.81 5.66
CA PHE A 141 5.45 3.15 5.25
C PHE A 141 4.63 3.84 6.34
N ALA A 142 3.60 3.17 6.88
CA ALA A 142 2.79 3.68 7.96
C ALA A 142 3.63 4.02 9.22
N GLU A 143 4.52 3.11 9.62
CA GLU A 143 5.46 3.31 10.72
C GLU A 143 6.41 4.48 10.46
N THR A 144 6.87 4.64 9.20
CA THR A 144 7.75 5.74 8.82
C THR A 144 7.04 7.07 8.92
N VAL A 145 5.80 7.18 8.42
CA VAL A 145 4.98 8.41 8.55
C VAL A 145 4.81 8.77 10.01
N GLN A 146 4.37 7.84 10.86
CA GLN A 146 4.17 8.10 12.29
C GLN A 146 5.46 8.50 13.00
N LYS A 147 6.57 7.81 12.72
CA LYS A 147 7.85 8.08 13.38
C LYS A 147 8.47 9.41 12.94
N LYS A 148 8.30 9.78 11.68
CA LYS A 148 8.95 10.97 11.09
C LYS A 148 8.14 12.23 11.24
N THR A 149 6.81 12.11 11.23
CA THR A 149 5.91 13.27 11.16
C THR A 149 4.99 13.38 12.37
N GLY A 150 4.76 12.27 13.08
CA GLY A 150 3.76 12.18 14.13
C GLY A 150 2.33 11.95 13.63
N GLU A 151 2.12 11.95 12.32
CA GLU A 151 0.82 11.71 11.67
C GLU A 151 0.57 10.21 11.42
N GLU A 152 -0.68 9.84 11.13
CA GLU A 152 -1.08 8.46 10.84
C GLU A 152 -1.65 8.35 9.42
N ILE A 153 -1.33 7.25 8.72
CA ILE A 153 -1.95 6.89 7.44
C ILE A 153 -3.24 6.13 7.70
N SER A 154 -4.30 6.49 6.99
CA SER A 154 -5.65 6.08 7.30
C SER A 154 -6.05 4.73 6.71
N PHE A 155 -5.53 4.36 5.53
CA PHE A 155 -5.84 3.10 4.82
C PHE A 155 -7.36 2.80 4.82
N LYS A 156 -8.11 3.46 3.90
CA LYS A 156 -9.59 3.53 3.93
C LYS A 156 -10.30 2.40 3.20
#